data_AF-K1TP25-F1
#
_entry.id   AF-K1TP25-F1
#
_cell.length_a   1.000
_cell.length_b   1.000
_cell.length_c   1.000
_cell.angle_alpha   90.00
_cell.angle_beta   90.00
_cell.angle_gamma   90.00
#
_symmetry.space_group_name_H-M   'P 1'
#
loop_
_entity.id
_entity.type
_entity.pdbx_description
1 polymer ?
#
loop_
_entity_poly.entity_id
_entity_poly.type
_entity_poly.pdbx_seq_one_letter_code
_entity_poly.pdbx_strand_id
1 'polypeptide(L)'
;MYGGCGIPFIAIGKITLLQGDPGDGKSTTMMMNLIAELSTGGKTPDGCKIGAPQKVIYQCSEDGVSDTIKPRLERCGADCRKIAFINEEVL
;
A
#
# COMPACT_ATOMS: atom_id res chain seq x y z
N MET A 1 -1.22 5.75 27.15
CA MET A 1 -1.20 4.47 26.41
C MET A 1 -1.03 4.80 24.94
N TYR A 2 0.17 4.62 24.39
CA TYR A 2 0.46 4.87 22.98
C TYR A 2 -0.01 3.67 22.16
N GLY A 3 -1.28 3.67 21.76
CA GLY A 3 -1.81 2.72 20.79
C GLY A 3 -1.50 3.23 19.40
N GLY A 4 -0.48 2.64 18.76
CA GLY A 4 -0.02 2.99 17.42
C GLY A 4 -1.12 2.85 16.37
N CYS A 5 -1.64 3.98 15.92
CA CYS A 5 -2.52 4.08 14.76
C CYS A 5 -2.12 5.37 14.05
N GLY A 6 -1.48 5.26 12.89
CA GLY A 6 -1.10 6.44 12.13
C GLY A 6 -0.29 6.07 10.90
N ILE A 7 -0.98 5.75 9.81
CA ILE A 7 -0.37 5.88 8.48
C ILE A 7 0.09 7.35 8.36
N PRO A 8 1.35 7.64 8.00
CA PRO A 8 1.83 9.01 7.90
C PRO A 8 1.07 9.72 6.78
N PHE A 9 0.88 11.03 6.94
CA PHE A 9 0.27 11.86 5.92
C PHE A 9 1.14 11.85 4.65
N ILE A 10 0.62 11.29 3.55
CA ILE A 10 1.30 11.30 2.25
C ILE A 10 0.70 12.45 1.44
N ALA A 11 1.53 13.44 1.11
CA ALA A 11 1.11 14.57 0.31
C ALA A 11 0.93 14.16 -1.15
N ILE A 12 -0.26 14.41 -1.71
CA ILE A 12 -0.56 14.14 -3.12
C ILE A 12 0.34 15.00 -4.02
N GLY A 13 0.94 14.39 -5.04
CA GLY A 13 1.82 15.09 -6.00
C GLY A 13 3.23 15.37 -5.47
N LYS A 14 3.60 14.82 -4.31
CA LYS A 14 4.95 14.86 -3.76
C LYS A 14 5.52 13.45 -3.66
N ILE A 15 6.85 13.35 -3.68
CA ILE A 15 7.55 12.12 -3.39
C ILE A 15 7.69 11.99 -1.87
N THR A 16 7.20 10.89 -1.31
CA THR A 16 7.33 10.57 0.12
C THR A 16 8.25 9.37 0.28
N LEU A 17 9.32 9.53 1.06
CA LEU A 17 10.22 8.45 1.41
C LEU A 17 9.87 7.93 2.81
N LEU A 18 9.46 6.67 2.91
CA LEU A 18 9.23 6.00 4.18
C LEU A 18 10.50 5.24 4.59
N GLN A 19 11.07 5.57 5.74
CA GLN A 19 12.28 4.95 6.27
C GLN A 19 12.07 4.48 7.70
N GLY A 20 12.80 3.43 8.07
CA GLY A 20 13.07 3.07 9.46
C GLY A 20 13.58 1.64 9.57
N ASP A 21 13.60 1.10 10.79
CA ASP A 21 14.27 -0.17 11.07
C ASP A 21 13.64 -1.38 10.36
N PRO A 22 14.45 -2.38 9.97
CA PRO A 22 13.99 -3.66 9.43
C PRO A 22 13.05 -4.36 10.43
N GLY A 23 11.94 -4.93 9.94
CA GLY A 23 10.98 -5.68 10.77
C GLY A 23 9.88 -4.84 11.42
N ASP A 24 9.91 -3.51 11.26
CA ASP A 24 8.98 -2.58 11.90
C ASP A 24 7.63 -2.43 11.16
N GLY A 25 7.26 -3.41 10.33
CA GLY A 25 5.95 -3.47 9.67
C GLY A 25 5.67 -2.42 8.58
N LYS A 26 6.66 -1.61 8.18
CA LYS A 26 6.53 -0.54 7.16
C LYS A 26 5.93 -1.01 5.82
N SER A 27 6.49 -2.08 5.26
CA SER A 27 6.10 -2.59 3.94
C SER A 27 4.76 -3.33 3.97
N THR A 28 4.52 -4.11 5.03
CA THR A 28 3.37 -5.02 5.09
C THR A 28 2.14 -4.38 5.74
N THR A 29 2.30 -3.60 6.80
CA THR A 29 1.17 -3.04 7.56
C THR A 29 0.77 -1.65 7.05
N MET A 30 1.71 -0.81 6.63
CA MET A 30 1.38 0.53 6.14
C MET A 30 1.07 0.59 4.66
N MET A 31 1.98 0.13 3.81
CA MET A 31 1.79 0.24 2.35
C MET A 31 0.59 -0.56 1.88
N MET A 32 0.42 -1.81 2.32
CA MET A 32 -0.69 -2.66 1.83
C MET A 32 -2.07 -2.14 2.25
N ASN A 33 -2.22 -1.65 3.48
CA ASN A 33 -3.47 -1.04 3.94
C ASN A 33 -3.78 0.27 3.17
N LEU A 34 -2.76 1.10 2.94
CA LEU A 34 -2.92 2.30 2.12
C LEU A 34 -3.35 1.96 0.69
N ILE A 35 -2.74 0.95 0.09
CA ILE A 35 -3.07 0.49 -1.27
C ILE A 35 -4.49 -0.08 -1.30
N ALA A 36 -4.92 -0.82 -0.27
CA ALA A 36 -6.27 -1.33 -0.16
C ALA A 36 -7.31 -0.19 -0.14
N GLU A 37 -7.11 0.82 0.71
CA GLU A 37 -7.99 1.99 0.80
C GLU A 37 -8.01 2.79 -0.51
N LEU A 38 -6.85 3.00 -1.15
CA LEU A 38 -6.76 3.68 -2.45
C LEU A 38 -7.46 2.90 -3.57
N SER A 39 -7.25 1.58 -3.63
CA SER A 39 -7.81 0.71 -4.67
C SER A 39 -9.33 0.54 -4.57
N THR A 40 -9.90 0.72 -3.38
CA THR A 40 -11.35 0.59 -3.13
C THR A 40 -12.07 1.93 -3.02
N GLY A 41 -11.35 3.05 -2.93
CA GLY A 41 -11.93 4.38 -2.72
C GLY A 41 -12.45 4.56 -1.29
N GLY A 42 -11.82 3.88 -0.33
CA GLY A 42 -12.21 3.90 1.07
C GLY A 42 -11.85 5.21 1.78
N LYS A 43 -11.28 5.12 2.98
CA LYS A 43 -10.99 6.27 3.84
C LYS A 43 -9.51 6.36 4.18
N THR A 44 -9.03 7.58 4.31
CA THR A 44 -7.75 7.86 4.95
C THR A 44 -7.86 7.60 6.47
N PRO A 45 -6.73 7.49 7.19
CA PRO A 45 -6.73 7.28 8.65
C PRO A 45 -7.51 8.36 9.41
N ASP A 46 -7.53 9.58 8.88
CA ASP A 46 -8.28 10.70 9.46
C ASP A 46 -9.79 10.62 9.20
N GLY A 47 -10.25 9.55 8.55
CA GLY A 47 -11.65 9.33 8.19
C GLY A 47 -12.10 10.11 6.94
N CYS A 48 -11.20 10.85 6.28
CA CYS A 48 -11.51 11.53 5.02
C CYS A 48 -11.73 10.48 3.92
N LYS A 49 -12.80 10.63 3.15
CA LYS A 49 -13.04 9.76 1.99
C LYS A 49 -12.00 10.05 0.92
N ILE A 50 -11.33 9.01 0.44
CA ILE A 50 -10.42 9.09 -0.72
C ILE A 50 -11.22 9.42 -1.99
N GLY A 51 -12.49 9.00 -2.03
CA GLY A 51 -13.40 9.29 -3.13
C GLY A 51 -13.45 8.11 -4.11
N ALA A 52 -13.10 8.35 -5.38
CA ALA A 52 -13.14 7.30 -6.38
C ALA A 52 -11.94 6.34 -6.25
N PRO A 53 -12.14 5.02 -6.50
CA PRO A 53 -11.06 4.03 -6.57
C PRO A 53 -9.91 4.45 -7.48
N GLN A 54 -8.70 4.57 -6.91
CA GLN A 54 -7.48 4.96 -7.61
C GLN A 54 -6.74 3.74 -8.18
N LYS A 55 -5.93 3.97 -9.22
CA LYS A 55 -5.00 2.95 -9.73
C LYS A 55 -3.66 3.08 -8.98
N VAL A 56 -3.07 1.94 -8.64
CA VAL A 56 -1.80 1.88 -7.91
C VAL A 56 -0.80 1.07 -8.72
N ILE A 57 0.43 1.55 -8.82
CA ILE A 57 1.57 0.76 -9.28
C ILE A 57 2.37 0.40 -8.03
N TYR A 58 2.58 -0.89 -7.80
CA TYR A 58 3.31 -1.37 -6.64
C TYR A 58 4.55 -2.14 -7.10
N GLN A 59 5.73 -1.67 -6.70
CA GLN A 59 6.99 -2.33 -6.97
C GLN A 59 7.69 -2.70 -5.67
N CYS A 60 8.10 -3.96 -5.58
CA CYS A 60 8.89 -4.46 -4.48
C CYS A 60 9.91 -5.47 -5.04
N SER A 61 11.18 -5.31 -4.67
CA SER A 61 12.27 -6.21 -5.05
C SER A 61 12.53 -7.31 -4.02
N GLU A 62 11.90 -7.22 -2.84
CA GLU A 62 12.12 -8.12 -1.70
C GLU A 62 11.16 -9.32 -1.73
N ASP A 63 9.90 -9.07 -2.06
CA ASP A 63 8.82 -10.06 -2.04
C ASP A 63 8.30 -10.35 -3.46
N GLY A 64 8.01 -11.61 -3.75
CA GLY A 64 7.40 -12.00 -5.03
C GLY A 64 5.94 -11.55 -5.16
N VAL A 65 5.57 -11.06 -6.36
CA VAL A 65 4.21 -10.56 -6.65
C VAL A 65 3.15 -11.65 -6.44
N SER A 66 3.37 -12.84 -7.00
CA SER A 66 2.42 -13.95 -6.98
C SER A 66 2.32 -14.62 -5.62
N ASP A 67 3.46 -14.84 -4.95
CA ASP A 67 3.53 -15.69 -3.75
C ASP A 67 3.26 -14.92 -2.46
N THR A 68 3.58 -13.61 -2.44
CA THR A 68 3.59 -12.85 -1.19
C THR A 68 2.74 -11.58 -1.28
N ILE A 69 2.95 -10.75 -2.30
CA ILE A 69 2.33 -9.42 -2.35
C ILE A 69 0.83 -9.52 -2.64
N LYS A 70 0.44 -10.25 -3.69
CA LYS A 70 -0.96 -10.42 -4.08
C LYS A 70 -1.82 -11.03 -2.96
N PRO A 71 -1.45 -12.18 -2.34
CA PRO A 71 -2.28 -12.74 -1.27
C PRO A 71 -2.38 -11.83 -0.04
N ARG A 72 -1.33 -11.04 0.28
CA ARG A 72 -1.40 -10.06 1.37
C ARG A 72 -2.32 -8.88 1.03
N LEU A 73 -2.28 -8.37 -0.19
CA LEU A 73 -3.18 -7.31 -0.67
C LEU A 73 -4.65 -7.76 -0.65
N GLU A 74 -4.92 -8.98 -1.11
CA GLU A 74 -6.26 -9.57 -1.05
C GLU A 74 -6.74 -9.72 0.39
N ARG A 75 -5.85 -10.11 1.31
CA ARG A 75 -6.16 -10.19 2.75
C ARG A 75 -6.44 -8.83 3.39
N CYS A 76 -5.82 -7.76 2.90
CA CYS A 76 -6.13 -6.38 3.28
C CYS A 76 -7.40 -5.84 2.61
N GLY A 77 -8.06 -6.60 1.73
CA GLY A 77 -9.27 -6.17 1.03
C GLY A 77 -9.02 -5.26 -0.17
N ALA A 78 -7.81 -5.28 -0.74
CA ALA A 78 -7.48 -4.46 -1.90
C ALA A 78 -8.13 -4.98 -3.20
N ASP A 79 -8.58 -4.07 -4.06
CA ASP A 79 -9.01 -4.43 -5.41
C ASP A 79 -7.80 -4.62 -6.32
N CYS A 80 -7.32 -5.86 -6.41
CA CYS A 80 -6.16 -6.22 -7.22
C CYS A 80 -6.32 -5.93 -8.72
N ARG A 81 -7.55 -5.69 -9.22
CA ARG A 81 -7.78 -5.27 -10.62
C ARG A 81 -7.34 -3.82 -10.87
N LYS A 82 -7.11 -3.04 -9.80
CA LYS A 82 -6.65 -1.65 -9.84
C LYS A 82 -5.16 -1.51 -9.51
N ILE A 83 -4.47 -2.64 -9.29
CA ILE A 83 -3.06 -2.68 -8.88
C ILE A 83 -2.24 -3.28 -10.01
N ALA A 84 -1.22 -2.55 -10.47
CA ALA A 84 -0.33 -2.95 -11.54
C ALA A 84 1.05 -3.37 -11.00
N PHE A 85 1.44 -4.56 -11.46
CA PHE A 85 2.76 -5.21 -11.41
C PHE A 85 3.77 -4.55 -12.34
N ILE A 86 5.00 -4.17 -11.93
CA ILE A 86 6.09 -4.05 -12.92
C ILE A 86 6.84 -5.38 -12.91
N ASN A 87 6.79 -6.10 -14.03
CA ASN A 87 7.57 -7.32 -14.19
C ASN A 87 9.01 -6.96 -14.57
N GLU A 88 9.99 -7.43 -13.79
CA GLU A 88 11.41 -7.21 -14.06
C GLU A 88 11.97 -8.23 -15.09
N GLU A 89 11.19 -9.23 -15.51
CA GLU A 89 11.60 -10.23 -16.53
C GLU A 89 11.70 -9.69 -17.97
N VAL A 90 11.70 -8.37 -18.16
CA VAL A 90 11.95 -7.77 -19.48
C VAL A 90 13.40 -7.31 -19.55
N LEU A 91 14.31 -8.28 -19.68
CA LEU A 91 15.65 -8.15 -20.26
C LEU A 91 15.90 -9.30 -21.22
#